data_AF-A0A642C1F6-F1
#
_entry.id   AF-A0A642C1F6-F1
#
_cell.length_a   1.000
_cell.length_b   1.000
_cell.length_c   1.000
_cell.angle_alpha   90.00
_cell.angle_beta   90.00
_cell.angle_gamma   90.00
#
_symmetry.space_group_name_H-M   'P 1'
#
loop_
_entity.id
_entity.type
_entity.pdbx_description
1 polymer ?
#
loop_
_entity_poly.entity_id
_entity_poly.type
_entity_poly.pdbx_seq_one_letter_code
_entity_poly.pdbx_strand_id
1 'polypeptide(L)'
;MIRGGNRDYTIEVNNPEILEATIDLSSPIGMGDLEIHPKQTGETIVKVHDNIVNETVELKIKIVDDYLNLVLANPMQSPYNEGDEFFLINNESRSFYLYDDDKDLKQTGSYNFIVENSVPYMELTFNDKLENKSVYKYDLTGTSEKTFFALKILLGWDWQEQIESLETREISPAIMNAKDIETGVKYYFVVGNHDIPENVLDISD
;
A
#
# COMPACT_ATOMS: atom_id res chain seq x y z
N MET A 1 38.22 -15.77 -9.74
CA MET A 1 37.69 -16.68 -8.69
C MET A 1 36.44 -16.03 -8.16
N ILE A 2 35.25 -16.52 -8.51
CA ILE A 2 34.00 -16.01 -7.97
C ILE A 2 33.89 -16.64 -6.58
N ARG A 3 34.01 -15.83 -5.52
CA ARG A 3 33.69 -16.27 -4.16
C ARG A 3 32.17 -16.32 -4.07
N GLY A 4 31.57 -17.49 -4.31
CA GLY A 4 30.24 -17.75 -3.79
C GLY A 4 30.31 -17.69 -2.27
N GLY A 5 29.27 -17.20 -1.60
CA GLY A 5 29.13 -17.40 -0.15
C GLY A 5 29.26 -18.88 0.20
N ASN A 6 29.49 -19.22 1.47
CA ASN A 6 29.65 -20.62 1.88
C ASN A 6 28.33 -21.42 1.80
N ARG A 7 27.18 -20.75 1.69
CA ARG A 7 25.86 -21.34 1.42
C ARG A 7 25.43 -22.36 2.48
N ASP A 8 25.98 -22.23 3.67
CA ASP A 8 25.64 -23.04 4.83
C ASP A 8 25.17 -22.10 5.93
N TYR A 9 23.85 -21.92 5.94
CA TYR A 9 23.17 -20.93 6.74
C TYR A 9 22.03 -21.58 7.52
N THR A 10 21.70 -21.01 8.67
CA THR A 10 20.52 -21.39 9.46
C THR A 10 19.71 -20.16 9.79
N ILE A 11 18.38 -20.27 9.66
CA ILE A 11 17.43 -19.21 10.00
C ILE A 11 16.75 -19.53 11.32
N GLU A 12 16.63 -18.49 12.15
CA GLU A 12 15.73 -18.46 13.29
C GLU A 12 14.81 -17.25 13.16
N VAL A 13 13.49 -17.45 13.29
CA VAL A 13 12.52 -16.36 13.36
C VAL A 13 12.05 -16.26 14.81
N ASN A 14 12.31 -15.13 15.46
CA ASN A 14 11.97 -14.95 16.88
C ASN A 14 10.46 -15.09 17.15
N ASN A 15 9.62 -14.62 16.22
CA ASN A 15 8.17 -14.76 16.28
C ASN A 15 7.61 -15.29 14.94
N PRO A 16 7.43 -16.61 14.80
CA PRO A 16 6.95 -17.24 13.57
C PRO A 16 5.45 -17.04 13.31
N GLU A 17 4.71 -16.43 14.24
CA GLU A 17 3.32 -16.02 14.02
C GLU A 17 3.23 -14.81 13.08
N ILE A 18 4.27 -13.95 13.04
CA ILE A 18 4.31 -12.74 12.21
C ILE A 18 4.70 -13.07 10.77
N LEU A 19 5.72 -13.91 10.59
CA LEU A 19 6.19 -14.34 9.27
C LEU A 19 6.90 -15.69 9.35
N GLU A 20 7.08 -16.31 8.20
CA GLU A 20 8.04 -17.38 7.98
C GLU A 20 9.20 -16.87 7.13
N ALA A 21 10.40 -17.42 7.34
CA ALA A 21 11.58 -17.08 6.57
C ALA A 21 12.35 -18.34 6.16
N THR A 22 12.74 -18.41 4.89
CA THR A 22 13.46 -19.52 4.28
C THR A 22 14.66 -19.01 3.49
N ILE A 23 15.62 -19.89 3.20
CA ILE A 23 16.74 -19.56 2.31
C ILE A 23 16.53 -20.30 1.01
N ASP A 24 16.45 -19.56 -0.09
CA ASP A 24 16.55 -20.15 -1.42
C ASP A 24 18.02 -20.24 -1.85
N LEU A 25 18.48 -21.48 -2.01
CA LEU A 25 19.80 -21.83 -2.54
C LEU A 25 19.69 -22.51 -3.90
N SER A 26 18.55 -22.42 -4.59
CA SER A 26 18.30 -23.04 -5.89
C SER A 26 19.30 -22.55 -6.95
N SER A 27 19.66 -21.26 -6.92
CA SER A 27 20.69 -20.71 -7.80
C SER A 27 22.07 -21.24 -7.43
N PRO A 28 22.81 -21.90 -8.35
CA PRO A 28 24.17 -22.38 -8.08
C PRO A 28 25.21 -21.25 -8.05
N ILE A 29 24.81 -20.01 -8.35
CA ILE A 29 25.67 -18.83 -8.40
C ILE A 29 25.18 -17.83 -7.35
N GLY A 30 26.10 -17.28 -6.54
CA GLY A 30 25.78 -16.25 -5.55
C GLY A 30 25.64 -16.78 -4.11
N MET A 31 25.12 -15.91 -3.24
CA MET A 31 25.01 -16.12 -1.79
C MET A 31 23.70 -16.78 -1.35
N GLY A 32 22.69 -16.87 -2.24
CA GLY A 32 21.34 -17.28 -1.88
C GLY A 32 20.45 -16.09 -1.55
N ASP A 33 19.14 -16.32 -1.52
CA ASP A 33 18.13 -15.31 -1.23
C ASP A 33 17.41 -15.64 0.08
N LEU A 34 17.13 -14.62 0.89
CA LEU A 34 16.25 -14.74 2.05
C LEU A 34 14.82 -14.52 1.57
N GLU A 35 14.01 -15.57 1.60
CA GLU A 35 12.58 -15.50 1.28
C GLU A 35 11.80 -15.20 2.55
N ILE A 36 10.93 -14.19 2.50
CA ILE A 36 10.05 -13.81 3.60
C ILE A 36 8.61 -14.05 3.17
N HIS A 37 7.87 -14.79 4.00
CA HIS A 37 6.46 -15.08 3.82
C HIS A 37 5.66 -14.47 4.99
N PRO A 38 5.12 -13.25 4.82
CA PRO A 38 4.32 -12.59 5.85
C PRO A 38 3.06 -13.40 6.21
N LYS A 39 2.66 -13.36 7.48
CA LYS A 39 1.43 -14.00 7.98
C LYS A 39 0.45 -13.00 8.59
N GLN A 40 0.95 -12.07 9.38
CA GLN A 40 0.17 -10.98 9.98
C GLN A 40 1.07 -9.77 10.27
N THR A 41 0.44 -8.62 10.51
CA THR A 41 1.15 -7.41 10.90
C THR A 41 1.89 -7.56 12.21
N GLY A 42 3.00 -6.83 12.35
CA GLY A 42 3.84 -6.85 13.54
C GLY A 42 5.33 -6.77 13.23
N GLU A 43 6.12 -6.76 14.29
CA GLU A 43 7.59 -6.71 14.22
C GLU A 43 8.22 -7.98 14.76
N THR A 44 9.22 -8.50 14.06
CA THR A 44 10.00 -9.65 14.49
C THR A 44 11.47 -9.47 14.12
N ILE A 45 12.31 -10.36 14.65
CA ILE A 45 13.72 -10.45 14.28
C ILE A 45 13.92 -11.79 13.56
N VAL A 46 14.54 -11.73 12.40
CA VAL A 46 15.04 -12.89 11.68
C VAL A 46 16.55 -12.94 11.86
N LYS A 47 17.05 -14.05 12.41
CA LYS A 47 18.47 -14.29 12.57
C LYS A 47 18.95 -15.19 11.45
N VAL A 48 20.02 -14.76 10.78
CA VAL A 48 20.72 -15.56 9.78
C VAL A 48 22.08 -15.91 10.37
N HIS A 49 22.30 -17.19 10.62
CA HIS A 49 23.55 -17.72 11.15
C HIS A 49 24.35 -18.38 10.02
N ASP A 50 25.61 -17.97 9.86
CA ASP A 50 26.58 -18.61 8.99
C ASP A 50 27.30 -19.72 9.75
N ASN A 51 27.05 -20.98 9.37
CA ASN A 51 27.55 -22.15 10.08
C ASN A 51 29.06 -22.38 9.92
N ILE A 52 29.71 -21.76 8.93
CA ILE A 52 31.14 -21.97 8.64
C ILE A 52 32.00 -20.96 9.38
N VAL A 53 31.64 -19.68 9.35
CA VAL A 53 32.38 -18.64 10.10
C VAL A 53 31.81 -18.38 11.49
N ASN A 54 30.67 -19.01 11.82
CA ASN A 54 30.00 -18.92 13.11
C ASN A 54 29.64 -17.47 13.48
N GLU A 55 29.12 -16.72 12.50
CA GLU A 55 28.64 -15.35 12.66
C GLU A 55 27.11 -15.33 12.53
N THR A 56 26.46 -14.43 13.26
CA THR A 56 24.99 -14.24 13.20
C THR A 56 24.68 -12.79 12.92
N VAL A 57 23.80 -12.55 11.95
CA VAL A 57 23.20 -11.24 11.69
C VAL A 57 21.73 -11.28 12.09
N GLU A 58 21.29 -10.24 12.79
CA GLU A 58 19.89 -10.05 13.18
C GLU A 58 19.26 -8.98 12.28
N LEU A 59 18.16 -9.33 11.60
CA LEU A 59 17.38 -8.46 10.74
C LEU A 59 16.06 -8.14 11.45
N LYS A 60 15.83 -6.86 11.77
CA LYS A 60 14.53 -6.39 12.25
C LYS A 60 13.59 -6.29 11.04
N ILE A 61 12.52 -7.07 11.02
CA ILE A 61 11.52 -7.07 9.96
C ILE A 61 10.20 -6.59 10.54
N LYS A 62 9.56 -5.67 9.82
CA LYS A 62 8.23 -5.18 10.13
C LYS A 62 7.27 -5.50 8.98
N ILE A 63 6.19 -6.20 9.30
CA ILE A 63 5.06 -6.40 8.40
C ILE A 63 3.99 -5.37 8.75
N VAL A 64 3.59 -4.58 7.76
CA VAL A 64 2.57 -3.53 7.88
C VAL A 64 1.31 -3.93 7.11
N ASP A 65 0.19 -3.27 7.39
CA ASP A 65 -1.02 -3.44 6.59
C ASP A 65 -0.76 -3.07 5.14
N ASP A 66 -1.43 -3.77 4.22
CA ASP A 66 -1.44 -3.39 2.81
C ASP A 66 -1.98 -1.97 2.66
N TYR A 67 -1.48 -1.26 1.65
CA TYR A 67 -1.92 0.09 1.37
C TYR A 67 -1.94 0.38 -0.13
N LEU A 68 -2.72 1.39 -0.50
CA LEU A 68 -2.81 1.89 -1.87
C LEU A 68 -2.31 3.34 -1.91
N ASN A 69 -1.30 3.59 -2.75
CA ASN A 69 -0.84 4.93 -3.07
C ASN A 69 -1.65 5.50 -4.26
N LEU A 70 -2.22 6.69 -4.06
CA LEU A 70 -3.01 7.43 -5.05
C LEU A 70 -2.40 8.82 -5.23
N VAL A 71 -1.74 9.04 -6.36
CA VAL A 71 -1.10 10.31 -6.69
C VAL A 71 -2.06 11.18 -7.49
N LEU A 72 -2.25 12.44 -7.08
CA LEU A 72 -3.12 13.36 -7.81
C LEU A 72 -2.55 13.66 -9.20
N ALA A 73 -3.41 13.63 -10.21
CA ALA A 73 -3.10 13.91 -11.60
C ALA A 73 -3.88 15.12 -12.13
N ASN A 74 -3.38 15.68 -13.23
CA ASN A 74 -3.97 16.85 -13.86
C ASN A 74 -5.36 16.58 -14.46
N PRO A 75 -6.30 17.56 -14.43
CA PRO A 75 -6.16 18.89 -13.83
C PRO A 75 -6.38 18.90 -12.31
N MET A 76 -5.59 19.70 -11.61
CA MET A 76 -5.61 19.86 -10.15
C MET A 76 -6.44 21.06 -9.74
N GLN A 77 -7.21 20.92 -8.65
CA GLN A 77 -8.14 21.92 -8.13
C GLN A 77 -8.19 21.84 -6.60
N SER A 78 -8.52 22.97 -5.95
CA SER A 78 -8.79 23.02 -4.50
C SER A 78 -9.79 21.93 -4.11
N PRO A 79 -9.55 21.18 -3.02
CA PRO A 79 -8.61 21.48 -1.95
C PRO A 79 -7.22 20.84 -2.09
N TYR A 80 -6.96 20.12 -3.19
CA TYR A 80 -5.71 19.39 -3.40
C TYR A 80 -4.74 20.14 -4.30
N ASN A 81 -3.44 19.99 -4.02
CA ASN A 81 -2.36 20.65 -4.73
C ASN A 81 -1.58 19.69 -5.63
N GLU A 82 -0.74 20.25 -6.49
CA GLU A 82 0.20 19.45 -7.27
C GLU A 82 1.14 18.64 -6.38
N GLY A 83 1.35 17.37 -6.74
CA GLY A 83 2.14 16.41 -5.99
C GLY A 83 1.45 15.79 -4.77
N ASP A 84 0.23 16.22 -4.42
CA ASP A 84 -0.54 15.60 -3.33
C ASP A 84 -0.76 14.10 -3.62
N GLU A 85 -0.50 13.27 -2.62
CA GLU A 85 -0.75 11.83 -2.69
C GLU A 85 -1.41 11.29 -1.43
N PHE A 86 -2.33 10.36 -1.62
CA PHE A 86 -2.97 9.62 -0.56
C PHE A 86 -2.33 8.25 -0.40
N PHE A 87 -2.13 7.84 0.85
CA PHE A 87 -1.94 6.46 1.23
C PHE A 87 -3.20 5.98 1.95
N LEU A 88 -3.95 5.09 1.31
CA LEU A 88 -5.12 4.44 1.91
C LEU A 88 -4.67 3.12 2.56
N ILE A 89 -4.84 2.98 3.88
CA ILE A 89 -4.34 1.84 4.64
C ILE A 89 -5.46 0.83 4.87
N ASN A 90 -5.17 -0.44 4.60
CA ASN A 90 -6.08 -1.56 4.83
C ASN A 90 -6.08 -2.03 6.29
N ASN A 91 -6.17 -1.08 7.23
CA ASN A 91 -6.34 -1.37 8.65
C ASN A 91 -7.83 -1.32 9.06
N GLU A 92 -8.14 -1.74 10.28
CA GLU A 92 -9.53 -1.75 10.80
C GLU A 92 -10.19 -0.37 10.72
N SER A 93 -9.42 0.69 11.01
CA SER A 93 -9.86 2.08 10.99
C SER A 93 -10.01 2.68 9.59
N ARG A 94 -9.60 1.95 8.53
CA ARG A 94 -9.53 2.44 7.15
C ARG A 94 -8.87 3.82 7.08
N SER A 95 -7.67 3.91 7.65
CA SER A 95 -6.97 5.19 7.79
C SER A 95 -6.44 5.69 6.45
N PHE A 96 -6.34 7.01 6.27
CA PHE A 96 -5.55 7.59 5.20
C PHE A 96 -4.54 8.62 5.71
N TYR A 97 -3.47 8.79 4.93
CA TYR A 97 -2.48 9.83 5.09
C TYR A 97 -2.36 10.61 3.78
N LEU A 98 -2.44 11.93 3.85
CA LEU A 98 -2.26 12.83 2.71
C LEU A 98 -0.92 13.55 2.86
N TYR A 99 -0.04 13.38 1.88
CA TYR A 99 1.26 14.04 1.80
C TYR A 99 1.28 15.04 0.64
N ASP A 100 2.11 16.08 0.74
CA ASP A 100 2.45 16.94 -0.39
C ASP A 100 3.63 16.37 -1.21
N ASP A 101 4.02 17.10 -2.25
CA ASP A 101 5.13 16.77 -3.15
C ASP A 101 6.48 16.61 -2.42
N ASP A 102 6.68 17.36 -1.33
CA ASP A 102 7.88 17.33 -0.50
C ASP A 102 7.86 16.16 0.52
N LYS A 103 6.80 15.35 0.51
CA LYS A 103 6.54 14.25 1.46
C LYS A 103 6.32 14.73 2.91
N ASP A 104 5.86 15.97 3.09
CA ASP A 104 5.40 16.45 4.38
C ASP A 104 3.93 16.05 4.59
N LEU A 105 3.62 15.57 5.80
CA LEU A 105 2.27 15.13 6.15
C LEU A 105 1.33 16.35 6.22
N LYS A 106 0.35 16.42 5.31
CA LYS A 106 -0.65 17.50 5.29
C LYS A 106 -1.85 17.22 6.18
N GLN A 107 -2.40 16.02 6.07
CA GLN A 107 -3.67 15.62 6.70
C GLN A 107 -3.73 14.12 6.95
N THR A 108 -4.56 13.74 7.92
CA THR A 108 -4.92 12.35 8.19
C THR A 108 -6.42 12.21 8.33
N GLY A 109 -6.91 10.99 8.23
CA GLY A 109 -8.31 10.70 8.47
C GLY A 109 -8.65 9.24 8.24
N SER A 110 -9.92 8.98 7.98
CA SER A 110 -10.40 7.68 7.56
C SER A 110 -11.15 7.75 6.23
N TYR A 111 -11.18 6.65 5.52
CA TYR A 111 -11.91 6.50 4.26
C TYR A 111 -12.96 5.40 4.37
N ASN A 112 -13.97 5.48 3.52
CA ASN A 112 -14.92 4.40 3.33
C ASN A 112 -15.31 4.29 1.86
N PHE A 113 -15.57 3.08 1.40
CA PHE A 113 -16.16 2.84 0.08
C PHE A 113 -17.60 2.39 0.21
N ILE A 114 -18.48 3.02 -0.57
CA ILE A 114 -19.94 2.83 -0.47
C ILE A 114 -20.49 2.60 -1.87
N VAL A 115 -21.49 1.73 -2.02
CA VAL A 115 -22.26 1.58 -3.26
C VAL A 115 -23.69 2.00 -3.01
N GLU A 116 -24.16 3.02 -3.73
CA GLU A 116 -25.55 3.50 -3.66
C GLU A 116 -26.16 3.47 -5.06
N ASN A 117 -27.27 2.75 -5.23
CA ASN A 117 -27.96 2.62 -6.53
C ASN A 117 -27.01 2.19 -7.67
N SER A 118 -26.12 1.24 -7.39
CA SER A 118 -25.09 0.73 -8.31
C SER A 118 -24.04 1.76 -8.73
N VAL A 119 -23.91 2.87 -8.00
CA VAL A 119 -22.85 3.86 -8.19
C VAL A 119 -21.81 3.70 -7.06
N PRO A 120 -20.52 3.51 -7.38
CA PRO A 120 -19.46 3.44 -6.38
C PRO A 120 -19.07 4.85 -5.89
N TYR A 121 -18.85 4.98 -4.59
CA TYR A 121 -18.40 6.20 -3.94
C TYR A 121 -17.22 5.94 -3.01
N MET A 122 -16.37 6.96 -2.86
CA MET A 122 -15.40 7.06 -1.77
C MET A 122 -15.79 8.22 -0.87
N GLU A 123 -15.82 8.00 0.43
CA GLU A 123 -15.95 9.04 1.44
C GLU A 123 -14.63 9.18 2.20
N LEU A 124 -14.12 10.40 2.31
CA LEU A 124 -12.96 10.75 3.12
C LEU A 124 -13.42 11.60 4.30
N THR A 125 -13.12 11.15 5.51
CA THR A 125 -13.35 11.88 6.76
C THR A 125 -12.01 12.35 7.31
N PHE A 126 -11.74 13.65 7.20
CA PHE A 126 -10.52 14.27 7.70
C PHE A 126 -10.61 14.52 9.21
N ASN A 127 -9.51 14.27 9.93
CA ASN A 127 -9.41 14.55 11.36
C ASN A 127 -9.47 16.06 11.63
N ASP A 128 -8.72 16.84 10.85
CA ASP A 128 -8.77 18.30 10.84
C ASP A 128 -9.52 18.80 9.61
N LYS A 129 -10.18 19.96 9.73
CA LYS A 129 -10.95 20.51 8.60
C LYS A 129 -10.04 20.93 7.46
N LEU A 130 -10.27 20.36 6.28
CA LEU A 130 -9.74 20.84 5.01
C LEU A 130 -10.74 21.85 4.42
N GLU A 131 -10.31 23.09 4.15
CA GLU A 131 -11.19 24.17 3.65
C GLU A 131 -12.53 24.35 4.42
N ASN A 132 -12.51 24.19 5.75
CA ASN A 132 -13.67 24.23 6.66
C ASN A 132 -14.61 23.02 6.60
N LYS A 133 -14.27 21.98 5.84
CA LYS A 133 -15.03 20.74 5.69
C LYS A 133 -14.22 19.55 6.22
N SER A 134 -14.90 18.61 6.87
CA SER A 134 -14.26 17.40 7.41
C SER A 134 -14.67 16.13 6.67
N VAL A 135 -15.66 16.18 5.77
CA VAL A 135 -16.12 15.00 5.03
C VAL A 135 -16.23 15.33 3.54
N TYR A 136 -15.65 14.53 2.68
CA TYR A 136 -15.76 14.64 1.24
C TYR A 136 -16.26 13.32 0.65
N LYS A 137 -17.28 13.38 -0.20
CA LYS A 137 -17.81 12.21 -0.89
C LYS A 137 -17.63 12.36 -2.39
N TYR A 138 -17.04 11.34 -2.99
CA TYR A 138 -16.66 11.31 -4.40
C TYR A 138 -17.40 10.19 -5.11
N ASP A 139 -18.10 10.53 -6.19
CA ASP A 139 -18.60 9.56 -7.18
C ASP A 139 -17.41 9.01 -7.97
N LEU A 140 -17.25 7.68 -7.94
CA LEU A 140 -16.16 6.98 -8.59
C LEU A 140 -16.50 6.51 -10.02
N THR A 141 -17.62 6.94 -10.59
CA THR A 141 -18.03 6.59 -11.94
C THR A 141 -16.96 6.97 -12.97
N GLY A 142 -16.59 6.01 -13.82
CA GLY A 142 -15.54 6.18 -14.82
C GLY A 142 -14.12 5.96 -14.28
N THR A 143 -13.97 5.49 -13.04
CA THR A 143 -12.73 4.86 -12.56
C THR A 143 -12.43 3.61 -13.38
N SER A 144 -11.16 3.37 -13.71
CA SER A 144 -10.78 2.23 -14.53
C SER A 144 -10.89 0.91 -13.77
N GLU A 145 -11.16 -0.18 -14.49
CA GLU A 145 -11.23 -1.54 -13.92
C GLU A 145 -9.93 -1.94 -13.20
N LYS A 146 -8.77 -1.48 -13.71
CA LYS A 146 -7.47 -1.70 -13.05
C LYS A 146 -7.39 -1.08 -11.66
N THR A 147 -7.97 0.10 -11.49
CA THR A 147 -8.02 0.75 -10.16
C THR A 147 -8.94 -0.03 -9.23
N PHE A 148 -10.09 -0.49 -9.71
CA PHE A 148 -10.98 -1.33 -8.91
C PHE A 148 -10.36 -2.69 -8.56
N PHE A 149 -9.57 -3.27 -9.47
CA PHE A 149 -8.76 -4.44 -9.15
C PHE A 149 -7.75 -4.13 -8.04
N ALA A 150 -7.02 -3.01 -8.12
CA ALA A 150 -6.10 -2.58 -7.07
C ALA A 150 -6.80 -2.40 -5.71
N LEU A 151 -7.98 -1.78 -5.70
CA LEU A 151 -8.80 -1.63 -4.49
C LEU A 151 -9.23 -2.98 -3.90
N LYS A 152 -9.56 -3.96 -4.75
CA LYS A 152 -9.88 -5.33 -4.32
C LYS A 152 -8.67 -6.03 -3.69
N ILE A 153 -7.52 -6.02 -4.37
CA ILE A 153 -6.35 -6.78 -3.91
C ILE A 153 -5.65 -6.14 -2.71
N LEU A 154 -5.59 -4.80 -2.64
CA LEU A 154 -4.84 -4.09 -1.59
C LEU A 154 -5.72 -3.64 -0.43
N LEU A 155 -6.99 -3.27 -0.70
CA LEU A 155 -7.89 -2.75 0.33
C LEU A 155 -9.07 -3.70 0.63
N GLY A 156 -9.14 -4.86 -0.03
CA GLY A 156 -10.22 -5.82 0.19
C GLY A 156 -11.60 -5.32 -0.25
N TRP A 157 -11.69 -4.29 -1.09
CA TRP A 157 -12.98 -3.74 -1.55
C TRP A 157 -13.37 -4.30 -2.91
N ASP A 158 -14.28 -5.27 -2.89
CA ASP A 158 -14.79 -5.95 -4.09
C ASP A 158 -16.24 -5.51 -4.37
N TRP A 159 -16.42 -4.56 -5.29
CA TRP A 159 -17.75 -4.05 -5.66
C TRP A 159 -18.21 -4.51 -7.05
N GLN A 160 -17.31 -5.04 -7.88
CA GLN A 160 -17.60 -5.56 -9.21
C GLN A 160 -17.25 -7.05 -9.28
N GLU A 161 -18.29 -7.90 -9.28
CA GLU A 161 -18.16 -9.36 -9.38
C GLU A 161 -17.36 -9.84 -10.62
N GLN A 162 -17.20 -9.00 -11.65
CA GLN A 162 -16.59 -9.37 -12.94
C GLN A 162 -15.07 -9.14 -13.03
N ILE A 163 -14.43 -8.60 -11.97
CA ILE A 163 -12.98 -8.43 -11.94
C ILE A 163 -12.33 -9.72 -11.43
N GLU A 164 -12.53 -10.83 -12.16
CA GLU A 164 -11.94 -12.14 -11.83
C GLU A 164 -10.57 -12.34 -12.48
N SER A 165 -10.27 -11.65 -13.59
CA SER A 165 -8.93 -11.58 -14.18
C SER A 165 -8.86 -10.48 -15.25
N LEU A 166 -8.06 -9.44 -15.01
CA LEU A 166 -7.72 -8.49 -16.07
C LEU A 166 -6.77 -9.18 -17.06
N GLU A 167 -7.28 -9.65 -18.21
CA GLU A 167 -6.44 -10.04 -19.34
C GLU A 167 -5.75 -8.78 -19.91
N THR A 168 -4.43 -8.79 -19.82
CA THR A 168 -3.48 -7.67 -19.98
C THR A 168 -3.39 -7.12 -21.42
N ARG A 169 -4.42 -6.42 -21.92
CA ARG A 169 -4.37 -5.81 -23.27
C ARG A 169 -4.57 -4.30 -23.37
N GLU A 170 -4.72 -3.55 -22.28
CA GLU A 170 -4.73 -2.09 -22.34
C GLU A 170 -3.46 -1.46 -21.75
N ILE A 171 -2.87 -0.53 -22.50
CA ILE A 171 -1.67 0.26 -22.16
C ILE A 171 -2.04 1.45 -21.25
N SER A 172 -3.29 1.52 -20.77
CA SER A 172 -3.80 2.61 -19.96
C SER A 172 -3.41 2.45 -18.47
N PRO A 173 -2.96 3.53 -17.79
CA PRO A 173 -2.66 3.48 -16.35
C PRO A 173 -3.92 3.23 -15.52
N ALA A 174 -3.73 2.71 -14.30
CA ALA A 174 -4.81 2.61 -13.32
C ALA A 174 -5.15 4.03 -12.82
N ILE A 175 -6.32 4.53 -13.22
CA ILE A 175 -6.79 5.88 -12.91
C ILE A 175 -8.10 5.76 -12.11
N MET A 176 -8.15 6.43 -10.97
CA MET A 176 -9.36 6.72 -10.22
C MET A 176 -9.94 8.05 -10.71
N ASN A 177 -11.21 8.04 -11.10
CA ASN A 177 -11.99 9.25 -11.32
C ASN A 177 -12.79 9.50 -10.04
N ALA A 178 -12.59 10.66 -9.41
CA ALA A 178 -13.27 11.02 -8.18
C ALA A 178 -13.97 12.36 -8.39
N LYS A 179 -15.29 12.32 -8.58
CA LYS A 179 -16.10 13.53 -8.75
C LYS A 179 -16.75 13.92 -7.42
N ASP A 180 -16.35 15.05 -6.86
CA ASP A 180 -16.97 15.59 -5.65
C ASP A 180 -18.46 15.85 -5.89
N ILE A 181 -19.32 15.26 -5.04
CA ILE A 181 -20.77 15.28 -5.27
C ILE A 181 -21.42 16.64 -4.99
N GLU A 182 -20.77 17.50 -4.20
CA GLU A 182 -21.31 18.81 -3.82
C GLU A 182 -20.92 19.89 -4.83
N THR A 183 -19.67 19.89 -5.26
CA THR A 183 -19.09 20.90 -6.15
C THR A 183 -19.12 20.47 -7.62
N GLY A 184 -19.19 19.17 -7.88
CA GLY A 184 -19.09 18.59 -9.23
C GLY A 184 -17.68 18.57 -9.81
N VAL A 185 -16.67 19.03 -9.06
CA VAL A 185 -15.26 19.03 -9.44
C VAL A 185 -14.77 17.59 -9.60
N LYS A 186 -13.97 17.33 -10.63
CA LYS A 186 -13.39 16.02 -10.92
C LYS A 186 -11.90 16.04 -10.59
N TYR A 187 -11.48 15.03 -9.83
CA TYR A 187 -10.10 14.71 -9.55
C TYR A 187 -9.75 13.40 -10.24
N TYR A 188 -8.50 13.32 -10.70
CA TYR A 188 -7.95 12.09 -11.24
C TYR A 188 -6.81 11.67 -10.32
N PHE A 189 -6.85 10.43 -9.82
CA PHE A 189 -5.74 9.85 -9.09
C PHE A 189 -5.14 8.71 -9.89
N VAL A 190 -3.83 8.65 -10.00
CA VAL A 190 -3.12 7.52 -10.59
C VAL A 190 -2.68 6.61 -9.46
N VAL A 191 -2.89 5.31 -9.60
CA VAL A 191 -2.30 4.33 -8.68
C VAL A 191 -0.78 4.41 -8.83
N GLY A 192 -0.12 4.87 -7.78
CA GLY A 192 1.33 5.01 -7.74
C GLY A 192 2.01 3.80 -7.12
N ASN A 193 3.34 3.89 -7.06
CA ASN A 193 4.24 2.88 -6.49
C ASN A 193 5.19 3.48 -5.45
N HIS A 194 4.84 4.65 -4.89
CA HIS A 194 5.61 5.24 -3.81
C HIS A 194 5.36 4.45 -2.53
N ASP A 195 6.44 4.22 -1.78
CA ASP A 195 6.35 3.65 -0.45
C ASP A 195 5.85 4.71 0.53
N ILE A 196 5.05 4.29 1.51
CA ILE A 196 4.67 5.16 2.62
C ILE A 196 5.93 5.59 3.39
N PRO A 197 6.04 6.86 3.84
CA PRO A 197 7.17 7.29 4.64
C PRO A 197 7.39 6.39 5.87
N GLU A 198 8.66 6.19 6.23
CA GLU A 198 9.04 5.35 7.37
C GLU A 198 8.41 5.86 8.68
N ASN A 199 8.12 4.93 9.60
CA ASN A 199 7.57 5.18 10.94
C ASN A 199 6.12 5.71 11.01
N VAL A 200 5.41 5.86 9.88
CA VAL A 200 3.99 6.29 9.87
C VAL A 200 3.07 5.21 10.42
N LEU A 201 3.32 3.95 10.04
CA LEU A 201 2.53 2.79 10.48
C LEU A 201 3.10 2.17 11.77
N ASP A 202 4.02 2.83 12.48
CA ASP A 202 4.59 2.36 13.76
C ASP A 202 3.59 2.48 14.92
N ILE A 203 2.50 3.22 14.71
CA ILE A 203 1.46 3.44 15.69
C ILE A 203 0.37 2.40 15.45
N SER A 204 0.61 1.17 15.90
CA SER A 204 -0.50 0.23 16.15
C SER A 204 -1.22 0.69 17.43
N ASP A 205 -2.53 0.95 17.33
CA ASP A 205 -3.41 1.26 18.47
C ASP A 205 -3.37 0.19 19.57
#